data_AF-A0A8K0UNK5-F1
#
_entry.id   AF-A0A8K0UNK5-F1
#
_cell.length_a   1.000
_cell.length_b   1.000
_cell.length_c   1.000
_cell.angle_alpha   90.00
_cell.angle_beta   90.00
_cell.angle_gamma   90.00
#
_symmetry.space_group_name_H-M   'P 1'
#
loop_
_entity.id
_entity.type
_entity.pdbx_description
1 polymer ?
#
loop_
_entity_poly.entity_id
_entity_poly.type
_entity_poly.pdbx_seq_one_letter_code
_entity_poly.pdbx_strand_id
1 'polypeptide(L)'
;MAAIYLDIKQLLGLHPSSHEISSHISSLVTMIPTRTPVHPEVKAYPDAVYYNYYPLGLSLQFKPVNGYKPKTAATHDELQPENLVLDGIDIYNVPKPQPGASSSKTKPAYASYPIDPFDLSRASLLDKTRPSSLSVSSTTTGKDFVASLGEPDRKGGGAGPSSGSIGIWCEWSKDGVMVEFGGDESRGPQAWERGKDATWKVISIFRT
;
A
#
# COMPACT_ATOMS: atom_id res chain seq x y z
N MET A 1 -16.35 21.75 -3.65
CA MET A 1 -15.93 20.99 -4.85
C MET A 1 -16.06 19.51 -4.51
N ALA A 2 -16.72 18.72 -5.35
CA ALA A 2 -16.78 17.28 -5.18
C ALA A 2 -15.35 16.72 -5.33
N ALA A 3 -14.89 15.92 -4.37
CA ALA A 3 -13.64 15.19 -4.51
C ALA A 3 -13.79 14.27 -5.73
N ILE A 4 -13.07 14.56 -6.81
CA ILE A 4 -12.96 13.64 -7.94
C ILE A 4 -12.21 12.44 -7.40
N TYR A 5 -12.94 11.34 -7.19
CA TYR A 5 -12.38 10.12 -6.65
C TYR A 5 -11.49 9.50 -7.73
N LEU A 6 -10.18 9.72 -7.63
CA LEU A 6 -9.21 9.08 -8.50
C LEU A 6 -9.03 7.64 -8.02
N ASP A 7 -9.31 6.67 -8.88
CA ASP A 7 -8.86 5.30 -8.65
C ASP A 7 -7.33 5.30 -8.66
N ILE A 8 -6.73 4.95 -7.53
CA ILE A 8 -5.28 5.03 -7.32
C ILE A 8 -4.50 4.16 -8.33
N LYS A 9 -5.12 3.11 -8.90
CA LYS A 9 -4.52 2.31 -9.96
C LYS A 9 -4.24 3.10 -11.24
N GLN A 10 -4.98 4.18 -11.49
CA GLN A 10 -4.76 5.05 -12.65
C GLN A 10 -3.43 5.80 -12.58
N LEU A 11 -2.79 5.86 -11.41
CA LEU A 11 -1.45 6.43 -11.27
C LEU A 11 -0.36 5.49 -11.81
N LEU A 12 -0.63 4.19 -11.92
CA LEU A 12 0.36 3.21 -12.37
C LEU A 12 0.78 3.46 -13.82
N GLY A 13 2.09 3.48 -14.04
CA GLY A 13 2.72 3.76 -15.32
C GLY A 13 2.99 5.24 -15.59
N LEU A 14 2.56 6.14 -14.71
CA LEU A 14 2.87 7.57 -14.83
C LEU A 14 4.28 7.89 -14.33
N HIS A 15 4.86 8.96 -14.86
CA HIS A 15 6.16 9.49 -14.41
C HIS A 15 6.02 10.25 -13.08
N PRO A 16 7.07 10.35 -12.25
CA PRO A 16 7.06 11.13 -11.00
C PRO A 16 6.62 12.59 -11.19
N SER A 17 6.90 13.18 -12.36
CA SER A 17 6.55 14.57 -12.72
C SER A 17 5.12 14.74 -13.26
N SER A 18 4.32 13.66 -13.31
CA SER A 18 2.94 13.72 -13.82
C SER A 18 2.04 14.61 -12.96
N HIS A 19 1.08 15.27 -13.62
CA HIS A 19 0.13 16.15 -12.94
C HIS A 19 -0.83 15.34 -12.04
N GLU A 20 -1.15 14.13 -12.44
CA GLU A 20 -2.06 13.23 -11.74
C GLU A 20 -1.49 12.77 -10.40
N ILE A 21 -0.21 12.36 -10.36
CA ILE A 21 0.48 12.00 -9.12
C ILE A 21 0.55 13.20 -8.17
N SER A 22 0.98 14.36 -8.68
CA SER A 22 1.10 15.58 -7.86
C SER A 22 -0.25 16.09 -7.34
N SER A 23 -1.31 16.01 -8.15
CA SER A 23 -2.69 16.32 -7.77
C SER A 23 -3.20 15.37 -6.69
N HIS A 24 -2.97 14.07 -6.85
CA HIS A 24 -3.34 13.07 -5.84
C HIS A 24 -2.64 13.34 -4.50
N ILE A 25 -1.32 13.50 -4.49
CA ILE A 25 -0.56 13.81 -3.27
C ILE A 25 -1.06 15.10 -2.63
N SER A 26 -1.27 16.16 -3.42
CA SER A 26 -1.79 17.44 -2.92
C SER A 26 -3.15 17.28 -2.26
N SER A 27 -4.03 16.46 -2.84
CA SER A 27 -5.34 16.16 -2.24
C SER A 27 -5.19 15.49 -0.87
N LEU A 28 -4.27 14.51 -0.72
CA LEU A 28 -4.01 13.84 0.56
C LEU A 28 -3.43 14.80 1.61
N VAL A 29 -2.54 15.71 1.20
CA VAL A 29 -1.95 16.72 2.09
C VAL A 29 -3.03 17.62 2.69
N THR A 30 -4.09 17.96 1.94
CA THR A 30 -5.19 18.78 2.47
C THR A 30 -6.07 18.05 3.50
N MET A 31 -6.00 16.72 3.57
CA MET A 31 -6.78 15.90 4.51
C MET A 31 -6.09 15.69 5.85
N ILE A 32 -4.77 15.90 5.95
CA ILE A 32 -4.02 15.70 7.19
C ILE A 32 -3.76 17.02 7.92
N PRO A 33 -3.83 17.05 9.26
CA PRO A 33 -3.58 18.25 10.04
C PRO A 33 -2.07 18.50 10.20
N THR A 34 -1.35 18.69 9.08
CA THR A 34 0.08 19.01 9.08
C THR A 34 0.34 20.48 8.82
N ARG A 35 1.24 21.08 9.60
CA ARG A 35 1.75 22.44 9.35
C ARG A 35 3.05 22.44 8.55
N THR A 36 3.66 21.27 8.39
CA THR A 36 4.91 21.10 7.65
C THR A 36 4.62 20.62 6.24
N PRO A 37 5.30 21.19 5.23
CA PRO A 37 5.29 20.66 3.87
C PRO A 37 5.61 19.16 3.87
N VAL A 38 4.81 18.39 3.14
CA VAL A 38 5.05 16.95 2.99
C VAL A 38 5.94 16.75 1.78
N HIS A 39 7.15 16.25 2.01
CA HIS A 39 8.09 15.84 0.98
C HIS A 39 8.37 14.34 1.12
N PRO A 40 8.58 13.62 0.00
CA PRO A 40 8.95 12.21 0.07
C PRO A 40 10.37 12.04 0.60
N GLU A 41 10.61 11.01 1.39
CA GLU A 41 11.95 10.45 1.54
C GLU A 41 12.24 9.56 0.34
N VAL A 42 13.24 9.93 -0.46
CA VAL A 42 13.65 9.21 -1.66
C VAL A 42 14.68 8.13 -1.32
N LYS A 43 14.40 6.88 -1.69
CA LYS A 43 15.35 5.76 -1.62
C LYS A 43 15.55 5.17 -3.01
N ALA A 44 16.72 5.38 -3.58
CA ALA A 44 17.05 4.90 -4.92
C ALA A 44 17.91 3.63 -4.87
N TYR A 45 17.57 2.69 -5.75
CA TYR A 45 18.30 1.46 -6.06
C TYR A 45 18.36 1.29 -7.58
N PRO A 46 19.28 0.45 -8.11
CA PRO A 46 19.41 0.26 -9.56
C PRO A 46 18.17 -0.27 -10.27
N ASP A 47 17.25 -0.91 -9.53
CA ASP A 47 16.04 -1.57 -10.01
C ASP A 47 14.73 -0.89 -9.54
N ALA A 48 14.79 -0.02 -8.54
CA ALA A 48 13.62 0.67 -8.00
C ALA A 48 13.98 1.98 -7.30
N VAL A 49 13.06 2.95 -7.36
CA VAL A 49 13.14 4.21 -6.62
C VAL A 49 11.86 4.40 -5.82
N TYR A 50 11.98 4.56 -4.51
CA TYR A 50 10.85 4.72 -3.60
C TYR A 50 10.70 6.17 -3.18
N TYR A 51 9.50 6.72 -3.31
CA TYR A 51 9.12 8.02 -2.77
C TYR A 51 8.20 7.77 -1.59
N ASN A 52 8.74 7.87 -0.37
CA ASN A 52 8.04 7.50 0.85
C ASN A 52 7.41 8.75 1.50
N TYR A 53 6.08 8.82 1.50
CA TYR A 53 5.30 9.90 2.12
C TYR A 53 4.75 9.44 3.48
N TYR A 54 5.62 9.33 4.49
CA TYR A 54 5.25 8.80 5.81
C TYR A 54 4.02 9.45 6.46
N PRO A 55 3.87 10.79 6.45
CA PRO A 55 2.69 11.43 7.05
C PRO A 55 1.38 11.13 6.30
N LEU A 56 1.45 10.69 5.05
CA LEU A 56 0.29 10.34 4.22
C LEU A 56 -0.02 8.84 4.26
N GLY A 57 0.81 8.02 4.90
CA GLY A 57 0.66 6.56 4.84
C GLY A 57 0.75 6.02 3.41
N LEU A 58 1.65 6.60 2.60
CA LEU A 58 1.78 6.28 1.17
C LEU A 58 3.25 6.08 0.80
N SER A 59 3.56 5.03 0.04
CA SER A 59 4.83 4.90 -0.68
C SER A 59 4.58 4.66 -2.16
N LEU A 60 5.36 5.33 -3.00
CA LEU A 60 5.31 5.19 -4.45
C LEU A 60 6.62 4.55 -4.93
N GLN A 61 6.51 3.37 -5.54
CA GLN A 61 7.64 2.64 -6.11
C GLN A 61 7.69 2.87 -7.62
N PHE A 62 8.75 3.53 -8.08
CA PHE A 62 9.04 3.74 -9.49
C PHE A 62 10.07 2.72 -9.98
N LYS A 63 9.83 2.13 -11.15
CA LYS A 63 10.83 1.31 -11.83
C LYS A 63 11.61 2.14 -12.86
N PRO A 64 12.93 1.94 -12.98
CA PRO A 64 13.71 2.48 -14.09
C PRO A 64 13.28 1.90 -15.43
N VAL A 65 13.21 2.76 -16.45
CA VAL A 65 12.90 2.39 -17.84
C VAL A 65 13.98 2.91 -18.79
N ASN A 66 13.89 2.55 -20.08
CA ASN A 66 14.82 3.03 -21.13
C ASN A 66 16.30 2.74 -20.85
N GLY A 67 16.61 1.70 -20.08
CA GLY A 67 17.98 1.33 -19.72
C GLY A 67 18.61 2.18 -18.61
N TYR A 68 17.86 3.11 -18.02
CA TYR A 68 18.31 3.88 -16.86
C TYR A 68 18.56 2.95 -15.66
N LYS A 69 19.64 3.23 -14.93
CA LYS A 69 20.03 2.53 -13.71
C LYS A 69 20.42 3.58 -12.67
N PRO A 70 19.51 3.99 -11.78
CA PRO A 70 19.82 4.93 -10.71
C PRO A 70 21.00 4.41 -9.88
N LYS A 71 21.83 5.33 -9.39
CA LYS A 71 22.82 4.98 -8.38
C LYS A 71 22.10 4.69 -7.07
N THR A 72 22.57 3.69 -6.33
CA THR A 72 22.08 3.44 -4.98
C THR A 72 22.24 4.70 -4.13
N ALA A 73 21.19 5.08 -3.40
CA ALA A 73 21.13 6.29 -2.59
C ALA A 73 21.28 7.62 -3.37
N ALA A 74 21.01 7.62 -4.68
CA ALA A 74 20.86 8.87 -5.44
C ALA A 74 19.79 9.77 -4.80
N THR A 75 20.11 11.05 -4.70
CA THR A 75 19.21 12.10 -4.23
C THR A 75 18.14 12.42 -5.29
N HIS A 76 17.08 13.13 -4.88
CA HIS A 76 16.00 13.52 -5.80
C HIS A 76 16.51 14.27 -7.04
N ASP A 77 17.51 15.15 -6.88
CA ASP A 77 18.04 15.98 -7.98
C ASP A 77 18.98 15.22 -8.93
N GLU A 78 19.48 14.05 -8.51
CA GLU A 78 20.31 13.16 -9.34
C GLU A 78 19.49 12.14 -10.14
N LEU A 79 18.19 12.05 -9.86
CA LEU A 79 17.29 11.16 -10.58
C LEU A 79 16.91 11.76 -11.94
N GLN A 80 16.54 10.88 -12.87
CA GLN A 80 15.97 11.23 -14.18
C GLN A 80 14.49 10.83 -14.19
N PRO A 81 13.55 11.71 -13.80
CA PRO A 81 12.13 11.38 -13.65
C PRO A 81 11.48 10.82 -14.92
N GLU A 82 11.92 11.30 -16.09
CA GLU A 82 11.48 10.83 -17.41
C GLU A 82 11.85 9.37 -17.69
N ASN A 83 12.82 8.82 -16.95
CA ASN A 83 13.24 7.42 -17.04
C ASN A 83 12.75 6.58 -15.86
N LEU A 84 11.73 7.06 -15.14
CA LEU A 84 11.07 6.38 -14.04
C LEU A 84 9.57 6.29 -14.31
N VAL A 85 8.95 5.13 -14.11
CA VAL A 85 7.49 4.97 -14.18
C VAL A 85 6.97 4.29 -12.93
N LEU A 86 5.82 4.74 -12.42
CA LEU A 86 5.22 4.18 -11.22
C LEU A 86 4.80 2.73 -11.47
N ASP A 87 5.29 1.81 -10.65
CA ASP A 87 5.06 0.37 -10.81
C ASP A 87 4.35 -0.24 -9.62
N GLY A 88 4.56 0.34 -8.42
CA GLY A 88 3.95 -0.09 -7.17
C GLY A 88 3.49 1.10 -6.33
N ILE A 89 2.41 0.89 -5.58
CA ILE A 89 1.87 1.84 -4.61
C ILE A 89 1.57 1.09 -3.33
N ASP A 90 2.18 1.49 -2.22
CA ASP A 90 1.86 0.95 -0.90
C ASP A 90 1.03 1.94 -0.11
N ILE A 91 -0.12 1.48 0.38
CA ILE A 91 -1.02 2.19 1.27
C ILE A 91 -0.86 1.59 2.67
N TYR A 92 -0.65 2.45 3.67
CA TYR A 92 -0.41 2.04 5.05
C TYR A 92 -1.63 2.31 5.93
N ASN A 93 -1.86 1.40 6.86
CA ASN A 93 -2.79 1.56 7.97
C ASN A 93 -2.04 1.32 9.27
N VAL A 94 -2.42 2.06 10.30
CA VAL A 94 -2.03 1.81 11.69
C VAL A 94 -3.24 1.24 12.40
N PRO A 95 -3.39 -0.11 12.46
CA PRO A 95 -4.51 -0.72 13.15
C PRO A 95 -4.55 -0.27 14.60
N LYS A 96 -5.75 0.01 15.10
CA LYS A 96 -5.93 0.29 16.53
C LYS A 96 -5.59 -0.97 17.32
N PRO A 97 -4.87 -0.85 18.45
CA PRO A 97 -4.62 -1.99 19.33
C PRO A 97 -5.94 -2.60 19.76
N GLN A 98 -6.09 -3.92 19.63
CA GLN A 98 -7.23 -4.60 20.23
C GLN A 98 -7.09 -4.63 21.76
N PRO A 99 -8.19 -4.60 22.53
CA PRO A 99 -8.15 -4.73 23.97
C PRO A 99 -7.42 -6.02 24.38
N GLY A 100 -6.32 -5.91 25.13
CA GLY A 100 -5.52 -7.05 25.60
C GLY A 100 -4.33 -7.43 24.70
N ALA A 101 -4.16 -6.80 23.53
CA ALA A 101 -2.99 -7.02 22.69
C ALA A 101 -1.74 -6.34 23.27
N SER A 102 -0.57 -6.98 23.09
CA SER A 102 0.71 -6.39 23.47
C SER A 102 1.00 -5.25 22.49
N SER A 103 0.97 -3.99 22.96
CA SER A 103 1.34 -2.87 22.09
C SER A 103 2.79 -3.05 21.61
N SER A 104 2.98 -3.07 20.29
CA SER A 104 4.31 -2.92 19.71
C SER A 104 4.92 -1.64 20.28
N LYS A 105 6.05 -1.77 21.00
CA LYS A 105 6.78 -0.62 21.57
C LYS A 105 7.41 0.28 20.51
N THR A 106 7.38 -0.12 19.24
CA THR A 106 7.93 0.69 18.14
C THR A 106 6.82 1.51 17.48
N LYS A 107 7.03 2.83 17.46
CA LYS A 107 6.16 3.77 16.75
C LYS A 107 6.18 3.40 15.26
N PRO A 108 5.01 3.28 14.60
CA PRO A 108 4.97 3.01 13.17
C PRO A 108 5.66 4.15 12.41
N ALA A 109 6.45 3.81 11.40
CA ALA A 109 7.13 4.78 10.56
C ALA A 109 6.14 5.58 9.69
N TYR A 110 5.07 4.92 9.23
CA TYR A 110 3.99 5.51 8.44
C TYR A 110 2.77 5.85 9.30
N ALA A 111 2.08 6.92 8.95
CA ALA A 111 0.72 7.20 9.40
C ALA A 111 -0.30 6.32 8.63
N SER A 112 -1.56 6.33 9.06
CA SER A 112 -2.64 5.75 8.26
C SER A 112 -2.95 6.64 7.05
N TYR A 113 -3.26 6.00 5.93
CA TYR A 113 -3.77 6.68 4.73
C TYR A 113 -5.03 7.48 5.06
N PRO A 114 -5.13 8.75 4.63
CA PRO A 114 -6.18 9.65 5.11
C PRO A 114 -7.55 9.45 4.43
N ILE A 115 -7.63 8.69 3.33
CA ILE A 115 -8.89 8.36 2.67
C ILE A 115 -9.44 7.08 3.31
N ASP A 116 -10.55 7.20 4.04
CA ASP A 116 -11.22 6.09 4.73
C ASP A 116 -12.76 6.27 4.66
N PRO A 117 -13.51 5.35 4.02
CA PRO A 117 -13.03 4.24 3.19
C PRO A 117 -12.48 4.71 1.84
N PHE A 118 -11.71 3.84 1.16
CA PHE A 118 -11.28 4.01 -0.24
C PHE A 118 -11.62 2.79 -1.09
N ASP A 119 -11.81 3.00 -2.40
CA ASP A 119 -12.18 1.94 -3.32
C ASP A 119 -10.95 1.37 -4.04
N LEU A 120 -10.79 0.04 -3.98
CA LEU A 120 -9.87 -0.73 -4.81
C LEU A 120 -10.62 -1.22 -6.04
N SER A 121 -10.28 -0.70 -7.22
CA SER A 121 -10.79 -1.24 -8.48
C SER A 121 -10.27 -2.64 -8.75
N ARG A 122 -11.03 -3.44 -9.50
CA ARG A 122 -10.72 -4.83 -9.79
C ARG A 122 -10.48 -4.98 -11.29
N ALA A 123 -9.66 -5.95 -11.67
CA ALA A 123 -9.46 -6.21 -13.08
C ALA A 123 -10.79 -6.68 -13.70
N SER A 124 -11.10 -6.19 -14.91
CA SER A 124 -12.26 -6.68 -15.65
C SER A 124 -11.98 -8.12 -16.09
N LEU A 125 -12.56 -9.07 -15.39
CA LEU A 125 -12.53 -10.48 -15.76
C LEU A 125 -13.77 -10.78 -16.60
N LEU A 126 -13.63 -11.69 -17.57
CA LEU A 126 -14.72 -12.10 -18.47
C LEU A 126 -15.93 -12.70 -17.71
N ASP A 127 -15.73 -13.14 -16.47
CA ASP A 127 -16.79 -13.62 -15.58
C ASP A 127 -17.51 -12.47 -14.86
N LYS A 128 -18.68 -12.11 -15.40
CA LYS A 128 -19.50 -10.92 -15.09
C LYS A 128 -20.16 -10.87 -13.71
N THR A 129 -19.84 -11.75 -12.78
CA THR A 129 -20.56 -11.87 -11.49
C THR A 129 -19.84 -11.18 -10.32
N ARG A 130 -18.63 -10.67 -10.54
CA ARG A 130 -17.78 -10.03 -9.53
C ARG A 130 -18.03 -8.50 -9.51
N PRO A 131 -18.25 -7.86 -8.35
CA PRO A 131 -18.29 -6.40 -8.25
C PRO A 131 -17.02 -5.76 -8.84
N SER A 132 -17.12 -4.59 -9.46
CA SER A 132 -15.98 -3.91 -10.11
C SER A 132 -14.99 -3.26 -9.14
N SER A 133 -15.37 -3.08 -7.88
CA SER A 133 -14.53 -2.53 -6.83
C SER A 133 -14.79 -3.19 -5.47
N LEU A 134 -13.84 -3.03 -4.55
CA LEU A 134 -13.97 -3.35 -3.14
C LEU A 134 -13.76 -2.06 -2.34
N SER A 135 -14.72 -1.70 -1.49
CA SER A 135 -14.56 -0.58 -0.56
C SER A 135 -13.79 -1.06 0.67
N VAL A 136 -12.62 -0.47 0.91
CA VAL A 136 -11.71 -0.81 1.99
C VAL A 136 -11.73 0.31 3.02
N SER A 137 -12.06 -0.03 4.26
CA SER A 137 -11.91 0.87 5.39
C SER A 137 -10.68 0.49 6.23
N SER A 138 -10.28 1.38 7.13
CA SER A 138 -9.21 1.12 8.11
C SER A 138 -9.48 -0.07 9.04
N THR A 139 -10.69 -0.62 9.04
CA THR A 139 -11.11 -1.78 9.85
C THR A 139 -11.34 -3.05 9.03
N THR A 140 -11.18 -3.01 7.70
CA THR A 140 -11.35 -4.19 6.85
C THR A 140 -10.41 -5.31 7.28
N THR A 141 -10.94 -6.54 7.36
CA THR A 141 -10.23 -7.71 7.89
C THR A 141 -9.92 -8.73 6.80
N GLY A 142 -9.08 -9.71 7.11
CA GLY A 142 -8.73 -10.80 6.19
C GLY A 142 -9.94 -11.52 5.59
N LYS A 143 -10.96 -11.82 6.39
CA LYS A 143 -12.19 -12.46 5.89
C LYS A 143 -12.98 -11.56 4.94
N ASP A 144 -12.94 -10.24 5.12
CA ASP A 144 -13.64 -9.30 4.24
C ASP A 144 -12.97 -9.25 2.86
N PHE A 145 -11.63 -9.27 2.83
CA PHE A 145 -10.88 -9.38 1.58
C PHE A 145 -11.18 -10.69 0.86
N VAL A 146 -11.16 -11.83 1.56
CA VAL A 146 -11.46 -13.14 0.95
C VAL A 146 -12.92 -13.22 0.48
N ALA A 147 -13.88 -12.72 1.28
CA ALA A 147 -15.28 -12.69 0.89
C ALA A 147 -15.53 -11.85 -0.37
N SER A 148 -14.75 -10.78 -0.57
CA SER A 148 -14.85 -9.94 -1.75
C SER A 148 -14.05 -10.46 -2.94
N LEU A 149 -12.74 -10.72 -2.76
CA LEU A 149 -11.78 -11.03 -3.83
C LEU A 149 -11.70 -12.53 -4.16
N GLY A 150 -12.21 -13.40 -3.29
CA GLY A 150 -12.05 -14.85 -3.38
C GLY A 150 -10.73 -15.32 -2.76
N GLU A 151 -10.36 -16.57 -3.03
CA GLU A 151 -9.09 -17.14 -2.56
C GLU A 151 -7.89 -16.43 -3.21
N PRO A 152 -6.82 -16.13 -2.46
CA PRO A 152 -5.61 -15.50 -2.99
C PRO A 152 -4.80 -16.47 -3.85
N ASP A 153 -4.14 -15.95 -4.88
CA ASP A 153 -3.24 -16.71 -5.76
C ASP A 153 -1.96 -17.12 -5.01
N ARG A 154 -1.47 -16.24 -4.13
CA ARG A 154 -0.26 -16.46 -3.32
C ARG A 154 -0.49 -16.00 -1.90
N LYS A 155 0.17 -16.65 -0.94
CA LYS A 155 0.07 -16.32 0.47
C LYS A 155 1.33 -16.73 1.22
N GLY A 156 1.68 -16.01 2.29
CA GLY A 156 2.90 -16.29 3.07
C GLY A 156 2.99 -15.47 4.35
N GLY A 157 4.12 -15.56 5.05
CA GLY A 157 4.35 -14.86 6.31
C GLY A 157 3.77 -15.55 7.54
N GLY A 158 3.70 -14.83 8.67
CA GLY A 158 3.21 -15.34 9.96
C GLY A 158 4.19 -16.26 10.72
N ALA A 159 5.11 -16.92 10.01
CA ALA A 159 6.17 -17.73 10.58
C ALA A 159 7.35 -16.87 11.06
N GLY A 160 7.63 -16.89 12.36
CA GLY A 160 8.79 -16.25 12.98
C GLY A 160 8.48 -15.70 14.37
N PRO A 161 9.51 -15.33 15.15
CA PRO A 161 9.32 -14.80 16.50
C PRO A 161 8.43 -13.55 16.48
N SER A 162 7.65 -13.34 17.54
CA SER A 162 6.74 -12.20 17.72
C SER A 162 7.44 -10.83 17.68
N SER A 163 8.77 -10.81 17.81
CA SER A 163 9.61 -9.60 17.81
C SER A 163 10.08 -9.11 16.44
N GLY A 164 9.77 -9.81 15.33
CA GLY A 164 10.28 -9.38 14.01
C GLY A 164 9.72 -10.08 12.78
N SER A 165 8.75 -10.98 12.92
CA SER A 165 8.10 -11.60 11.76
C SER A 165 7.19 -10.61 11.01
N ILE A 166 7.18 -10.73 9.69
CA ILE A 166 6.11 -10.14 8.87
C ILE A 166 4.79 -10.81 9.24
N GLY A 167 3.69 -10.03 9.21
CA GLY A 167 2.37 -10.62 9.32
C GLY A 167 2.10 -11.59 8.16
N ILE A 168 1.04 -12.38 8.28
CA ILE A 168 0.54 -13.10 7.12
C ILE A 168 0.16 -12.09 6.02
N TRP A 169 0.34 -12.49 4.76
CA TRP A 169 -0.03 -11.70 3.60
C TRP A 169 -0.69 -12.56 2.54
N CYS A 170 -1.57 -11.94 1.76
CA CYS A 170 -2.32 -12.54 0.67
C CYS A 170 -2.17 -11.69 -0.60
N GLU A 171 -1.99 -12.32 -1.75
CA GLU A 171 -1.88 -11.66 -3.06
C GLU A 171 -2.96 -12.18 -4.02
N TRP A 172 -3.68 -11.26 -4.65
CA TRP A 172 -4.58 -11.50 -5.78
C TRP A 172 -3.93 -10.92 -7.03
N SER A 173 -3.06 -11.71 -7.66
CA SER A 173 -2.18 -11.26 -8.74
C SER A 173 -2.97 -10.73 -9.93
N LYS A 174 -4.13 -11.33 -10.24
CA LYS A 174 -5.01 -10.87 -11.33
C LYS A 174 -5.62 -9.49 -11.08
N ASP A 175 -5.76 -9.11 -9.81
CA ASP A 175 -6.24 -7.78 -9.44
C ASP A 175 -5.09 -6.81 -9.22
N GLY A 176 -3.84 -7.26 -9.17
CA GLY A 176 -2.70 -6.40 -8.87
C GLY A 176 -2.74 -5.87 -7.43
N VAL A 177 -3.15 -6.73 -6.48
CA VAL A 177 -3.30 -6.36 -5.06
C VAL A 177 -2.62 -7.40 -4.17
N MET A 178 -1.80 -6.93 -3.23
CA MET A 178 -1.30 -7.71 -2.10
C MET A 178 -1.70 -7.02 -0.79
N VAL A 179 -2.09 -7.78 0.22
CA VAL A 179 -2.48 -7.27 1.53
C VAL A 179 -1.63 -7.94 2.60
N GLU A 180 -0.89 -7.16 3.38
CA GLU A 180 -0.25 -7.59 4.63
C GLU A 180 -1.19 -7.28 5.80
N PHE A 181 -1.40 -8.26 6.67
CA PHE A 181 -2.22 -8.10 7.88
C PHE A 181 -1.36 -7.74 9.09
N GLY A 182 -1.91 -6.92 9.98
CA GLY A 182 -1.26 -6.45 11.19
C GLY A 182 -1.80 -7.08 12.47
N GLY A 183 -1.16 -6.73 13.60
CA GLY A 183 -1.56 -7.18 14.93
C GLY A 183 -1.12 -8.60 15.29
N ASP A 184 -1.32 -8.97 16.54
CA ASP A 184 -0.91 -10.26 17.10
C ASP A 184 -1.63 -11.45 16.44
N GLU A 185 -2.81 -11.22 15.84
CA GLU A 185 -3.57 -12.20 15.07
C GLU A 185 -2.91 -12.62 13.76
N SER A 186 -2.03 -11.78 13.21
CA SER A 186 -1.35 -12.02 11.94
C SER A 186 0.01 -12.73 12.09
N ARG A 187 0.43 -13.08 13.32
CA ARG A 187 1.80 -13.55 13.62
C ARG A 187 1.83 -14.68 14.64
N GLY A 188 2.91 -15.46 14.60
CA GLY A 188 3.18 -16.52 15.56
C GLY A 188 2.36 -17.79 15.30
N PRO A 189 2.26 -18.70 16.29
CA PRO A 189 1.46 -19.90 16.15
C PRO A 189 0.02 -19.56 15.73
N GLN A 190 -0.51 -20.37 14.81
CA GLN A 190 -1.88 -20.27 14.33
C GLN A 190 -2.25 -18.92 13.67
N ALA A 191 -1.27 -18.20 13.12
CA ALA A 191 -1.50 -16.92 12.45
C ALA A 191 -2.46 -17.03 11.25
N TRP A 192 -2.52 -18.17 10.58
CA TRP A 192 -3.41 -18.38 9.44
C TRP A 192 -4.87 -18.62 9.86
N GLU A 193 -5.06 -19.27 11.01
CA GLU A 193 -6.35 -19.55 11.60
C GLU A 193 -6.96 -18.29 12.23
N ARG A 194 -6.13 -17.45 12.84
CA ARG A 194 -6.53 -16.20 13.50
C ARG A 194 -6.57 -15.01 12.55
N GLY A 195 -5.73 -15.01 11.52
CA GLY A 195 -5.55 -13.89 10.59
C GLY A 195 -6.79 -13.49 9.80
N LYS A 196 -7.84 -14.33 9.75
CA LYS A 196 -9.14 -13.96 9.17
C LYS A 196 -9.77 -12.74 9.85
N ASP A 197 -9.48 -12.51 11.14
CA ASP A 197 -9.99 -11.38 11.91
C ASP A 197 -8.94 -10.26 12.06
N ALA A 198 -7.74 -10.44 11.49
CA ALA A 198 -6.70 -9.42 11.48
C ALA A 198 -7.04 -8.29 10.50
N THR A 199 -6.85 -7.05 10.96
CA THR A 199 -6.98 -5.85 10.13
C THR A 199 -5.75 -5.68 9.24
N TRP A 200 -5.94 -5.22 8.02
CA TRP A 200 -4.82 -4.93 7.12
C TRP A 200 -3.91 -3.83 7.69
N LYS A 201 -2.62 -3.93 7.37
CA LYS A 201 -1.57 -2.98 7.73
C LYS A 201 -0.95 -2.33 6.49
N VAL A 202 -0.76 -3.10 5.43
CA VAL A 202 -0.26 -2.60 4.15
C VAL A 202 -1.09 -3.18 3.02
N ILE A 203 -1.48 -2.34 2.07
CA ILE A 203 -2.05 -2.77 0.79
C ILE A 203 -1.08 -2.30 -0.29
N SER A 204 -0.49 -3.25 -1.00
CA SER A 204 0.37 -3.01 -2.16
C SER A 204 -0.44 -3.18 -3.43
N ILE A 205 -0.36 -2.19 -4.31
CA ILE A 205 -1.05 -2.12 -5.58
C ILE A 205 0.00 -2.08 -6.68
N PHE A 206 -0.09 -2.99 -7.64
CA PHE A 206 0.90 -3.14 -8.70
C PHE A 206 0.26 -3.41 -10.05
N ARG A 207 1.01 -3.14 -11.12
CA ARG A 207 0.55 -3.39 -12.48
C ARG A 207 0.49 -4.90 -12.73
N THR A 208 -0.63 -5.35 -13.29
CA THR A 208 -0.86 -6.73 -13.78
C THR A 208 -0.42 -6.89 -15.23
#